data_AF-Q3JXH6-F1
#
_entry.id   AF-Q3JXH6-F1
#
_cell.length_a   1.000
_cell.length_b   1.000
_cell.length_c   1.000
_cell.angle_alpha   90.00
_cell.angle_beta   90.00
_cell.angle_gamma   90.00
#
_symmetry.space_group_name_H-M   'P 1'
#
loop_
_entity.id
_entity.type
_entity.pdbx_description
1 polymer ?
#
loop_
_entity_poly.entity_id
_entity_poly.type
_entity_poly.pdbx_seq_one_letter_code
_entity_poly.pdbx_strand_id
1 'polypeptide(L)'
;MTVNLTQARECMSTQPSVNARRAWLDACAAFEDARVTCGNPDLLRMAAFLERVATALWASDSRACHLAAIHATQIARLLVAPGTLSPASRIVLASELEGASLDLGEALDDASRPLADPTVQQIDAITGVLWSSGNDECARAAVRLQRIAVMLVESGLSA
;
A
#
# COMPACT_ATOMS: atom_id res chain seq x y z
N MET A 1 -0.49 9.12 17.68
CA MET A 1 -1.36 10.25 17.32
C MET A 1 -2.69 9.68 16.90
N THR A 2 -3.75 9.94 17.65
CA THR A 2 -5.12 9.53 17.31
C THR A 2 -5.63 10.42 16.19
N VAL A 3 -5.91 9.84 15.02
CA VAL A 3 -6.49 10.59 13.90
C VAL A 3 -7.92 11.02 14.27
N ASN A 4 -8.15 12.33 14.33
CA ASN A 4 -9.45 12.90 14.67
C ASN A 4 -10.35 12.84 13.43
N LEU A 5 -11.18 11.79 13.35
CA LEU A 5 -12.07 11.48 12.22
C LEU A 5 -12.97 12.65 11.79
N THR A 6 -13.24 13.58 12.71
CA THR A 6 -14.06 14.77 12.48
C THR A 6 -13.38 15.77 11.55
N GLN A 7 -12.06 15.96 11.70
CA GLN A 7 -11.28 16.94 10.95
C GLN A 7 -10.97 16.44 9.53
N ALA A 8 -10.74 15.14 9.37
CA ALA A 8 -10.58 14.51 8.05
C ALA A 8 -11.88 14.61 7.22
N ARG A 9 -13.05 14.59 7.88
CA ARG A 9 -14.37 14.63 7.22
C ARG A 9 -14.73 16.01 6.66
N GLU A 10 -14.15 17.09 7.17
CA GLU A 10 -14.41 18.46 6.71
C GLU A 10 -13.62 18.84 5.44
N CYS A 11 -12.50 18.15 5.16
CA CYS A 11 -11.66 18.43 4.00
C CYS A 11 -12.09 17.73 2.71
N MET A 12 -13.13 16.89 2.73
CA MET A 12 -13.43 15.97 1.63
C MET A 12 -14.67 16.38 0.83
N SER A 13 -14.48 16.76 -0.45
CA SER A 13 -15.57 17.04 -1.39
C SER A 13 -16.36 15.78 -1.77
N THR A 14 -15.77 14.59 -1.64
CA THR A 14 -16.42 13.31 -1.93
C THR A 14 -16.29 12.37 -0.74
N GLN A 15 -17.37 12.21 0.03
CA GLN A 15 -17.36 11.23 1.11
C GLN A 15 -17.18 9.81 0.56
N PRO A 16 -16.25 8.99 1.10
CA PRO A 16 -16.13 7.61 0.73
C PRO A 16 -17.44 6.92 1.04
N SER A 17 -17.82 5.99 0.16
CA SER A 17 -19.02 5.21 0.35
C SER A 17 -18.98 4.49 1.70
N VAL A 18 -20.16 4.24 2.28
CA VAL A 18 -20.29 3.50 3.54
C VAL A 18 -19.54 2.16 3.48
N ASN A 19 -19.55 1.51 2.30
CA ASN A 19 -18.86 0.26 2.08
C ASN A 19 -17.33 0.42 2.09
N ALA A 20 -16.79 1.47 1.46
CA ALA A 20 -15.36 1.75 1.50
C ALA A 20 -14.90 2.07 2.93
N ARG A 21 -15.66 2.86 3.68
CA ARG A 21 -15.35 3.17 5.08
C ARG A 21 -15.36 1.93 5.96
N ARG A 22 -16.34 1.04 5.79
CA ARG A 22 -16.39 -0.23 6.52
C ARG A 22 -15.17 -1.10 6.20
N ALA A 23 -14.90 -1.32 4.91
CA ALA A 23 -13.75 -2.11 4.48
C ALA A 23 -12.40 -1.56 4.98
N TRP A 24 -12.27 -0.23 5.04
CA TRP A 24 -11.10 0.43 5.62
C TRP A 24 -10.95 0.14 7.11
N LEU A 25 -12.03 0.30 7.89
CA LEU A 25 -12.01 0.01 9.33
C LEU A 25 -11.73 -1.47 9.61
N ASP A 26 -12.32 -2.37 8.85
CA ASP A 26 -12.07 -3.82 8.97
C ASP A 26 -10.61 -4.14 8.67
N ALA A 27 -10.01 -3.51 7.65
CA ALA A 27 -8.61 -3.67 7.32
C ALA A 27 -7.69 -3.12 8.42
N CYS A 28 -7.99 -1.95 8.99
CA CYS A 28 -7.26 -1.37 10.11
C CYS A 28 -7.30 -2.28 11.35
N ALA A 29 -8.49 -2.78 11.71
CA ALA A 29 -8.64 -3.68 12.86
C ALA A 29 -7.82 -4.98 12.67
N ALA A 30 -7.87 -5.57 11.48
CA ALA A 30 -7.06 -6.76 11.17
C ALA A 30 -5.55 -6.47 11.17
N PHE A 31 -5.13 -5.29 10.72
CA PHE A 31 -3.73 -4.87 10.78
C PHE A 31 -3.26 -4.68 12.22
N GLU A 32 -4.04 -4.03 13.06
CA GLU A 32 -3.68 -3.81 14.47
C GLU A 32 -3.51 -5.14 15.22
N ASP A 33 -4.41 -6.10 15.02
CA ASP A 33 -4.32 -7.44 15.59
C ASP A 33 -3.04 -8.17 15.13
N ALA A 34 -2.79 -8.17 13.82
CA ALA A 34 -1.59 -8.77 13.25
C ALA A 34 -0.29 -8.14 13.79
N ARG A 35 -0.28 -6.80 13.94
CA ARG A 35 0.88 -6.03 14.42
C ARG A 35 1.30 -6.43 15.83
N VAL A 36 0.36 -6.76 16.73
CA VAL A 36 0.65 -7.16 18.12
C VAL A 36 1.46 -8.46 18.17
N THR A 37 1.23 -9.35 17.22
CA THR A 37 1.87 -10.67 17.18
C THR A 37 3.20 -10.70 16.41
N CYS A 38 3.53 -9.64 15.68
CA CYS A 38 4.73 -9.57 14.86
C CYS A 38 5.96 -9.21 15.70
N GLY A 39 6.89 -10.15 15.84
CA GLY A 39 8.15 -9.95 16.57
C GLY A 39 9.27 -9.29 15.77
N ASN A 40 9.09 -9.02 14.47
CA ASN A 40 10.15 -8.51 13.60
C ASN A 40 10.09 -6.97 13.49
N PRO A 41 11.06 -6.22 14.05
CA PRO A 41 11.04 -4.77 14.06
C PRO A 41 11.21 -4.13 12.67
N ASP A 42 11.87 -4.81 11.72
CA ASP A 42 12.03 -4.29 10.36
C ASP A 42 10.70 -4.35 9.60
N LEU A 43 9.97 -5.46 9.71
CA LEU A 43 8.63 -5.60 9.12
C LEU A 43 7.63 -4.61 9.75
N LEU A 44 7.74 -4.37 11.05
CA LEU A 44 6.95 -3.35 11.73
C LEU A 44 7.26 -1.93 11.21
N ARG A 45 8.53 -1.59 10.95
CA ARG A 45 8.90 -0.29 10.36
C ARG A 45 8.33 -0.12 8.94
N MET A 46 8.43 -1.16 8.12
CA MET A 46 7.86 -1.16 6.77
C MET A 46 6.33 -1.05 6.80
N ALA A 47 5.67 -1.77 7.71
CA ALA A 47 4.22 -1.69 7.87
C ALA A 47 3.76 -0.31 8.36
N ALA A 48 4.51 0.34 9.25
CA ALA A 48 4.25 1.71 9.69
C ALA A 48 4.42 2.74 8.54
N PHE A 49 5.32 2.49 7.60
CA PHE A 49 5.38 3.28 6.37
C PHE A 49 4.12 3.09 5.51
N LEU A 50 3.67 1.84 5.30
CA LEU A 50 2.43 1.58 4.56
C LEU A 50 1.19 2.17 5.25
N GLU A 51 1.14 2.23 6.58
CA GLU A 51 0.09 2.92 7.33
C GLU A 51 0.05 4.43 7.01
N ARG A 52 1.21 5.08 6.87
CA ARG A 52 1.29 6.49 6.45
C ARG A 52 0.86 6.68 5.00
N VAL A 53 1.32 5.82 4.08
CA VAL A 53 0.86 5.80 2.68
C VAL A 53 -0.67 5.70 2.62
N ALA A 54 -1.23 4.75 3.36
CA ALA A 54 -2.65 4.49 3.34
C ALA A 54 -3.46 5.65 3.94
N THR A 55 -2.93 6.32 4.97
CA THR A 55 -3.52 7.54 5.54
C THR A 55 -3.51 8.70 4.53
N ALA A 56 -2.40 8.92 3.82
CA ALA A 56 -2.30 9.96 2.79
C ALA A 56 -3.30 9.72 1.65
N LEU A 57 -3.42 8.47 1.20
CA LEU A 57 -4.39 8.06 0.17
C LEU A 57 -5.84 8.19 0.64
N TRP A 58 -6.12 7.86 1.90
CA TRP A 58 -7.47 7.97 2.47
C TRP A 58 -7.93 9.42 2.63
N ALA A 59 -7.01 10.34 2.83
CA ALA A 59 -7.30 11.78 2.93
C ALA A 59 -7.59 12.43 1.57
N SER A 60 -7.34 11.73 0.46
CA SER A 60 -7.63 12.21 -0.90
C SER A 60 -9.12 12.11 -1.22
N ASP A 61 -9.61 13.03 -2.04
CA ASP A 61 -10.99 13.05 -2.53
C ASP A 61 -11.31 12.00 -3.61
N SER A 62 -10.31 11.22 -4.04
CA SER A 62 -10.47 10.23 -5.09
C SER A 62 -10.93 8.87 -4.57
N ARG A 63 -11.95 8.29 -5.22
CA ARG A 63 -12.37 6.90 -4.96
C ARG A 63 -11.23 5.90 -5.21
N ALA A 64 -10.37 6.18 -6.20
CA ALA A 64 -9.22 5.32 -6.48
C ALA A 64 -8.21 5.36 -5.33
N CYS A 65 -7.93 6.53 -4.78
CA CYS A 65 -7.07 6.69 -3.60
C CYS A 65 -7.65 5.99 -2.37
N HIS A 66 -8.96 6.12 -2.11
CA HIS A 66 -9.60 5.37 -1.02
C HIS A 66 -9.45 3.84 -1.16
N LEU A 67 -9.56 3.32 -2.38
CA LEU A 67 -9.36 1.89 -2.63
C LEU A 67 -7.88 1.50 -2.44
N ALA A 68 -6.96 2.32 -2.95
CA ALA A 68 -5.52 2.12 -2.79
C ALA A 68 -5.10 2.15 -1.31
N ALA A 69 -5.71 3.03 -0.51
CA ALA A 69 -5.52 3.06 0.94
C ALA A 69 -5.87 1.69 1.53
N ILE A 70 -7.09 1.18 1.31
CA ILE A 70 -7.53 -0.14 1.80
C ILE A 70 -6.53 -1.24 1.45
N HIS A 71 -6.02 -1.24 0.21
CA HIS A 71 -5.01 -2.19 -0.20
C HIS A 71 -3.67 -1.99 0.52
N ALA A 72 -3.19 -0.77 0.69
CA ALA A 72 -1.97 -0.49 1.44
C ALA A 72 -2.06 -1.03 2.88
N THR A 73 -3.20 -0.88 3.57
CA THR A 73 -3.40 -1.47 4.91
C THR A 73 -3.48 -3.00 4.88
N GLN A 74 -4.13 -3.59 3.87
CA GLN A 74 -4.14 -5.04 3.70
C GLN A 74 -2.73 -5.60 3.45
N ILE A 75 -1.92 -4.90 2.67
CA ILE A 75 -0.52 -5.25 2.41
C ILE A 75 0.31 -5.11 3.69
N ALA A 76 0.10 -4.04 4.49
CA ALA A 76 0.76 -3.86 5.78
C ALA A 76 0.48 -5.02 6.74
N ARG A 77 -0.78 -5.47 6.81
CA ARG A 77 -1.18 -6.68 7.55
C ARG A 77 -0.48 -7.92 7.03
N LEU A 78 -0.50 -8.13 5.71
CA LEU A 78 0.13 -9.30 5.09
C LEU A 78 1.64 -9.34 5.35
N LEU A 79 2.31 -8.19 5.38
CA LEU A 79 3.73 -8.08 5.65
C LEU A 79 4.10 -8.57 7.06
N VAL A 80 3.28 -8.25 8.06
CA VAL A 80 3.56 -8.58 9.47
C VAL A 80 2.98 -9.93 9.91
N ALA A 81 1.95 -10.41 9.22
CA ALA A 81 1.33 -11.72 9.43
C ALA A 81 1.05 -12.38 8.07
N PRO A 82 2.09 -12.93 7.41
CA PRO A 82 1.93 -13.59 6.11
C PRO A 82 1.00 -14.80 6.25
N GLY A 83 0.08 -14.93 5.29
CA GLY A 83 -0.83 -16.07 5.20
C GLY A 83 -0.09 -17.41 5.01
N THR A 84 -0.85 -18.50 5.01
CA THR A 84 -0.30 -19.83 4.73
C THR A 84 0.31 -19.90 3.33
N LEU A 85 1.53 -20.43 3.23
CA LEU A 85 2.26 -20.58 1.98
C LEU A 85 1.51 -21.51 1.02
N SER A 86 0.74 -20.95 0.09
CA SER A 86 0.28 -21.70 -1.08
C SER A 86 1.33 -21.58 -2.18
N PRO A 87 1.94 -22.68 -2.63
CA PRO A 87 2.80 -22.65 -3.81
C PRO A 87 1.96 -22.34 -5.04
N ALA A 88 2.43 -21.41 -5.87
CA ALA A 88 1.75 -21.09 -7.12
C ALA A 88 2.70 -20.52 -8.17
N SER A 89 2.19 -20.48 -9.41
CA SER A 89 2.92 -20.19 -10.63
C SER A 89 3.16 -18.68 -10.77
N ARG A 90 4.40 -18.25 -10.51
CA ARG A 90 4.80 -16.83 -10.49
C ARG A 90 5.03 -16.20 -11.87
N ILE A 91 4.91 -16.96 -12.96
CA ILE A 91 5.31 -16.49 -14.30
C ILE A 91 4.46 -15.29 -14.73
N VAL A 92 3.14 -15.35 -14.56
CA VAL A 92 2.23 -14.24 -14.95
C VAL A 92 2.45 -13.02 -14.07
N LEU A 93 2.62 -13.22 -12.75
CA LEU A 93 2.83 -12.12 -11.80
C LEU A 93 4.18 -11.41 -12.02
N ALA A 94 5.19 -12.11 -12.56
CA ALA A 94 6.48 -11.50 -12.84
C ALA A 94 6.36 -10.46 -13.95
N SER A 95 5.66 -10.79 -15.03
CA SER A 95 5.36 -9.84 -16.11
C SER A 95 4.46 -8.69 -15.64
N GLU A 96 3.47 -8.96 -14.78
CA GLU A 96 2.66 -7.89 -14.19
C GLU A 96 3.45 -6.95 -13.29
N LEU A 97 4.42 -7.49 -12.53
CA LEU A 97 5.30 -6.69 -11.68
C LEU A 97 6.24 -5.83 -12.52
N GLU A 98 6.81 -6.39 -13.58
CA GLU A 98 7.65 -5.67 -14.53
C GLU A 98 6.88 -4.53 -15.19
N GLY A 99 5.67 -4.80 -15.70
CA GLY A 99 4.79 -3.77 -16.25
C GLY A 99 4.49 -2.67 -15.24
N ALA A 100 4.11 -3.02 -14.01
CA ALA A 100 3.84 -2.02 -12.97
C ALA A 100 5.08 -1.18 -12.59
N SER A 101 6.28 -1.76 -12.71
CA SER A 101 7.54 -1.03 -12.47
C SER A 101 7.87 -0.07 -13.61
N LEU A 102 7.55 -0.44 -14.85
CA LEU A 102 7.67 0.44 -16.01
C LEU A 102 6.69 1.62 -15.92
N ASP A 103 5.43 1.35 -15.57
CA ASP A 103 4.41 2.38 -15.35
C ASP A 103 4.85 3.39 -14.27
N LEU A 104 5.53 2.91 -13.21
CA LEU A 104 6.08 3.78 -12.17
C LEU A 104 7.21 4.67 -12.67
N GLY A 105 8.10 4.14 -13.52
CA GLY A 105 9.14 4.93 -14.17
C GLY A 105 8.55 6.07 -15.01
N GLU A 106 7.55 5.76 -15.83
CA GLU A 106 6.84 6.75 -16.65
C GLU A 106 6.16 7.82 -15.78
N ALA A 107 5.44 7.41 -14.72
CA ALA A 107 4.79 8.35 -13.81
C ALA A 107 5.79 9.28 -13.10
N LEU A 108 6.98 8.78 -12.75
CA LEU A 108 8.04 9.60 -12.13
C LEU A 108 8.61 10.62 -13.11
N ASP A 109 8.87 10.21 -14.34
CA ASP A 109 9.35 11.08 -15.41
C ASP A 109 8.32 12.20 -15.69
N ASP A 110 7.05 11.84 -15.82
CA ASP A 110 5.93 12.78 -16.02
C ASP A 110 5.78 13.76 -14.86
N ALA A 111 5.93 13.28 -13.62
CA ALA A 111 5.88 14.10 -12.42
C ALA A 111 7.19 14.87 -12.15
N SER A 112 8.21 14.72 -13.01
CA SER A 112 9.56 15.28 -12.82
C SER A 112 10.16 14.92 -11.45
N ARG A 113 9.85 13.74 -10.93
CA ARG A 113 10.38 13.22 -9.66
C ARG A 113 11.58 12.33 -9.94
N PRO A 114 12.65 12.42 -9.12
CA PRO A 114 13.79 11.55 -9.29
C PRO A 114 13.44 10.10 -8.92
N LEU A 115 14.06 9.13 -9.59
CA LEU A 115 14.07 7.72 -9.17
C LEU A 115 14.56 7.52 -7.73
N ALA A 116 15.31 8.47 -7.20
CA ALA A 116 15.75 8.51 -5.80
C ALA A 116 14.70 9.07 -4.82
N ASP A 117 13.43 9.22 -5.23
CA ASP A 117 12.34 9.61 -4.34
C ASP A 117 12.29 8.64 -3.13
N PRO A 118 12.42 9.14 -1.89
CA PRO A 118 12.47 8.29 -0.70
C PRO A 118 11.22 7.42 -0.50
N THR A 119 10.05 7.89 -0.94
CA THR A 119 8.79 7.13 -0.87
C THR A 119 8.85 5.94 -1.82
N VAL A 120 9.34 6.16 -3.04
CA VAL A 120 9.51 5.11 -4.05
C VAL A 120 10.53 4.07 -3.58
N GLN A 121 11.67 4.50 -3.05
CA GLN A 121 12.69 3.58 -2.53
C GLN A 121 12.16 2.68 -1.39
N GLN A 122 11.33 3.23 -0.50
CA GLN A 122 10.70 2.42 0.55
C GLN A 122 9.66 1.45 -0.01
N ILE A 123 8.88 1.86 -1.02
CA ILE A 123 7.96 0.96 -1.72
C ILE A 123 8.73 -0.17 -2.38
N ASP A 124 9.81 0.12 -3.12
CA ASP A 124 10.62 -0.90 -3.78
C ASP A 124 11.22 -1.91 -2.80
N ALA A 125 11.73 -1.43 -1.65
CA ALA A 125 12.24 -2.30 -0.59
C ALA A 125 11.15 -3.27 -0.09
N ILE A 126 9.94 -2.77 0.13
CA ILE A 126 8.80 -3.59 0.60
C ILE A 126 8.33 -4.55 -0.49
N THR A 127 8.26 -4.09 -1.74
CA THR A 127 7.95 -4.93 -2.91
C THR A 127 8.92 -6.11 -2.98
N GLY A 128 10.22 -5.88 -2.78
CA GLY A 128 11.23 -6.95 -2.74
C GLY A 128 11.01 -7.97 -1.63
N VAL A 129 10.64 -7.51 -0.42
CA VAL A 129 10.30 -8.40 0.71
C VAL A 129 9.06 -9.24 0.40
N LEU A 130 8.00 -8.62 -0.11
CA LEU A 130 6.77 -9.31 -0.49
C LEU A 130 7.02 -10.34 -1.60
N TRP A 131 7.78 -9.97 -2.63
CA TRP A 131 8.10 -10.85 -3.75
C TRP A 131 8.94 -12.08 -3.32
N SER A 132 9.90 -11.87 -2.42
CA SER A 132 10.81 -12.92 -1.94
C SER A 132 10.17 -13.88 -0.93
N SER A 133 9.09 -13.48 -0.24
CA SER A 133 8.35 -14.31 0.72
C SER A 133 7.83 -15.64 0.13
N GLY A 134 7.68 -15.66 -1.19
CA GLY A 134 7.51 -16.86 -1.97
C GLY A 134 6.11 -17.43 -2.08
N ASN A 135 5.10 -16.76 -1.51
CA ASN A 135 3.69 -17.11 -1.69
C ASN A 135 2.98 -16.15 -2.64
N ASP A 136 1.87 -16.64 -3.18
CA ASP A 136 1.11 -16.00 -4.24
C ASP A 136 0.38 -14.72 -3.81
N GLU A 137 -0.07 -14.68 -2.54
CA GLU A 137 -0.72 -13.51 -1.97
C GLU A 137 0.27 -12.35 -1.85
N CYS A 138 1.48 -12.63 -1.39
CA CYS A 138 2.54 -11.63 -1.28
C CYS A 138 3.07 -11.20 -2.66
N ALA A 139 3.15 -12.11 -3.64
CA ALA A 139 3.47 -11.74 -5.01
C ALA A 139 2.43 -10.79 -5.61
N ARG A 140 1.12 -11.06 -5.41
CA ARG A 140 0.04 -10.15 -5.79
C ARG A 140 0.11 -8.82 -5.04
N ALA A 141 0.46 -8.85 -3.76
CA ALA A 141 0.66 -7.65 -2.95
C ALA A 141 1.82 -6.79 -3.45
N ALA A 142 2.92 -7.40 -3.89
CA ALA A 142 4.06 -6.71 -4.49
C ALA A 142 3.65 -5.95 -5.77
N VAL A 143 2.92 -6.62 -6.69
CA VAL A 143 2.37 -5.97 -7.90
C VAL A 143 1.42 -4.83 -7.52
N ARG A 144 0.52 -5.07 -6.56
CA ARG A 144 -0.45 -4.07 -6.08
C ARG A 144 0.27 -2.86 -5.49
N LEU A 145 1.36 -3.07 -4.75
CA LEU A 145 2.12 -2.02 -4.10
C LEU A 145 2.79 -1.10 -5.13
N GLN A 146 3.35 -1.65 -6.21
CA GLN A 146 3.90 -0.83 -7.30
C GLN A 146 2.82 0.03 -7.98
N ARG A 147 1.62 -0.52 -8.18
CA ARG A 147 0.48 0.27 -8.69
C ARG A 147 0.02 1.36 -7.72
N ILE A 148 0.16 1.14 -6.41
CA ILE A 148 -0.09 2.19 -5.40
C ILE A 148 0.97 3.29 -5.51
N ALA A 149 2.23 2.94 -5.77
CA ALA A 149 3.29 3.92 -6.00
C ALA A 149 2.99 4.83 -7.18
N VAL A 150 2.57 4.25 -8.32
CA VAL A 150 2.10 5.01 -9.50
C VAL A 150 1.03 6.02 -9.09
N MET A 151 0.00 5.55 -8.38
CA MET A 151 -1.09 6.41 -7.94
C MET A 151 -0.65 7.53 -6.99
N LEU A 152 0.31 7.28 -6.10
CA LEU A 152 0.87 8.32 -5.23
C LEU A 152 1.58 9.40 -6.05
N VAL A 153 2.38 8.99 -7.04
CA VAL A 153 3.12 9.91 -7.90
C VAL A 153 2.17 10.75 -8.75
N GLU A 154 1.23 10.11 -9.47
CA GLU A 154 0.23 10.79 -10.30
C GLU A 154 -0.66 11.74 -9.50
N SER A 155 -1.00 11.36 -8.27
CA SER A 155 -1.83 12.19 -7.37
C SER A 155 -1.01 13.26 -6.64
N GLY A 156 0.31 13.33 -6.86
CA GLY A 156 1.20 14.28 -6.17
C GLY A 156 1.34 14.02 -4.67
N LEU A 157 0.94 12.85 -4.17
CA LEU A 157 0.96 12.50 -2.76
C LEU A 157 2.36 12.05 -2.30
N SER A 158 2.58 12.11 -0.99
CA SER A 158 3.77 11.59 -0.31
C SER A 158 3.38 11.10 1.10
N ALA A 159 4.19 10.19 1.67
CA ALA A 159 3.90 9.47 2.92
C ALA A 159 4.89 9.80 4.06
#